data_AF-A0A3D0US70-F1
#
_entry.id   AF-A0A3D0US70-F1
#
_cell.length_a   1.000
_cell.length_b   1.000
_cell.length_c   1.000
_cell.angle_alpha   90.00
_cell.angle_beta   90.00
_cell.angle_gamma   90.00
#
_symmetry.space_group_name_H-M   'P 1'
#
loop_
_entity.id
_entity.type
_entity.pdbx_description
1 polymer ?
#
loop_
_entity_poly.entity_id
_entity_poly.type
_entity_poly.pdbx_seq_one_letter_code
_entity_poly.pdbx_strand_id
1 'polypeptide(L)'
;MKIILEADLSGDISEQTDCFPDVHDEWYAKYVCYAKEHAIIKGYNDGTFKPGQNVIIAEALKISLESFNETIDQSSKTTWYEPYINFVHNNSIFSKYALLPTKEMTRGEMAYLIHQLLLQKEGKIQFTGIRNVKSL
;
A
#
# COMPACT_ATOMS: atom_id res chain seq x y z
N MET A 1 -4.41 2.60 6.54
CA MET A 1 -3.16 2.10 7.14
C MET A 1 -3.36 1.02 8.20
N LYS A 2 -4.22 1.21 9.22
CA LYS A 2 -4.54 0.17 10.23
C LYS A 2 -4.79 -1.22 9.63
N ILE A 3 -5.69 -1.31 8.65
CA ILE A 3 -6.08 -2.57 8.00
C ILE A 3 -4.89 -3.25 7.31
N ILE A 4 -3.97 -2.47 6.72
CA ILE A 4 -2.81 -3.02 5.97
C ILE A 4 -1.84 -3.69 6.94
N LEU A 5 -1.53 -3.00 8.05
CA LEU A 5 -0.56 -3.49 9.03
C LEU A 5 -1.13 -4.60 9.90
N GLU A 6 -2.40 -4.55 10.32
CA GLU A 6 -3.01 -5.67 11.05
C GLU A 6 -3.19 -6.93 10.18
N ALA A 7 -3.32 -6.78 8.87
CA ALA A 7 -3.39 -7.91 7.94
C ALA A 7 -2.04 -8.60 7.73
N ASP A 8 -0.94 -7.87 7.87
CA ASP A 8 0.40 -8.41 7.62
C ASP A 8 1.14 -8.82 8.91
N LEU A 9 0.96 -8.07 10.00
CA LEU A 9 1.73 -8.20 11.23
C LEU A 9 1.19 -9.30 12.15
N SER A 10 2.02 -10.33 12.34
CA SER A 10 1.81 -11.41 13.30
C SER A 10 2.51 -11.18 14.65
N GLY A 11 3.11 -10.01 14.87
CA GLY A 11 3.90 -9.67 16.06
C GLY A 11 3.40 -8.43 16.81
N ASP A 12 3.82 -8.29 18.07
CA ASP A 12 3.48 -7.15 18.92
C ASP A 12 4.05 -5.84 18.35
N ILE A 13 3.16 -4.95 17.91
CA ILE A 13 3.53 -3.58 17.51
C ILE A 13 3.83 -2.80 18.80
N SER A 14 5.08 -2.36 18.99
CA SER A 14 5.43 -1.52 20.12
C SER A 14 4.60 -0.22 20.11
N GLU A 15 4.18 0.26 21.28
CA GLU A 15 3.42 1.51 21.44
C GLU A 15 4.33 2.74 21.19
N GLN A 16 4.75 2.90 19.94
CA GLN A 16 5.64 3.97 19.49
C GLN A 16 4.82 5.18 19.03
N THR A 17 5.21 6.37 19.51
CA THR A 17 4.62 7.68 19.19
C THR A 17 5.69 8.63 18.67
N ASP A 18 5.30 9.83 18.24
CA ASP A 18 6.20 10.96 17.94
C ASP A 18 7.25 10.67 16.86
N CYS A 19 6.98 9.67 16.00
CA CYS A 19 7.83 9.38 14.85
C CYS A 19 7.73 10.46 13.76
N PHE A 20 6.69 11.30 13.77
CA PHE A 20 6.57 12.50 12.96
C PHE A 20 6.12 13.68 13.84
N PRO A 21 6.43 14.94 13.49
CA PRO A 21 6.03 16.11 14.28
C PRO A 21 4.51 16.29 14.43
N ASP A 22 3.72 15.67 13.56
CA ASP A 22 2.25 15.72 13.51
C ASP A 22 1.59 14.37 13.84
N VAL A 23 2.31 13.49 14.54
CA VAL A 23 1.81 12.19 15.00
C VAL A 23 2.23 12.01 16.45
N HIS A 24 1.27 12.02 17.37
CA HIS A 24 1.49 11.98 18.80
C HIS A 24 0.95 10.66 19.38
N ASP A 25 0.05 10.74 20.35
CA ASP A 25 -0.53 9.61 21.09
C ASP A 25 -1.87 9.12 20.48
N GLU A 26 -2.18 9.49 19.24
CA GLU A 26 -3.40 9.03 18.59
C GLU A 26 -3.38 7.50 18.36
N TRP A 27 -4.57 6.91 18.27
CA TRP A 27 -4.74 5.46 18.06
C TRP A 27 -3.99 4.91 16.85
N TYR A 28 -3.67 5.75 15.86
CA TYR A 28 -2.97 5.35 14.64
C TYR A 28 -1.44 5.46 14.74
N ALA A 29 -0.91 6.12 15.78
CA ALA A 29 0.51 6.48 15.89
C ALA A 29 1.43 5.27 15.76
N LYS A 30 1.19 4.21 16.54
CA LYS A 30 1.99 2.99 16.48
C LYS A 30 2.09 2.36 15.08
N TYR A 31 1.00 2.44 14.30
CA TYR A 31 0.96 1.92 12.94
C TYR A 31 1.76 2.81 11.98
N VAL A 32 1.66 4.13 12.14
CA VAL A 32 2.47 5.09 11.37
C VAL A 32 3.95 4.88 11.68
N CYS A 33 4.30 4.77 12.96
CA CYS A 33 5.70 4.64 13.38
C CYS A 33 6.30 3.31 12.93
N TYR A 34 5.56 2.21 13.03
CA TYR A 34 5.95 0.92 12.45
C TYR A 34 6.24 1.04 10.95
N ALA A 35 5.33 1.64 10.18
CA ALA A 35 5.49 1.81 8.74
C ALA A 35 6.71 2.69 8.39
N LYS A 36 7.03 3.68 9.23
CA LYS A 36 8.20 4.52 9.06
C LYS A 36 9.50 3.73 9.31
N GLU A 37 9.54 2.98 10.40
CA GLU A 37 10.70 2.16 10.80
C GLU A 37 11.05 1.14 9.71
N HIS A 38 10.05 0.53 9.09
CA HIS A 38 10.20 -0.46 8.01
C HIS A 38 10.33 0.18 6.62
N ALA A 39 10.50 1.50 6.55
CA ALA A 39 10.66 2.28 5.31
C ALA A 39 9.48 2.18 4.30
N ILE A 40 8.32 1.67 4.72
CA ILE A 40 7.08 1.61 3.94
C ILE A 40 6.56 3.04 3.68
N ILE A 41 6.71 3.92 4.66
CA ILE A 41 6.42 5.36 4.52
C ILE A 41 7.65 6.20 4.88
N LYS A 42 7.79 7.35 4.22
CA LYS A 42 8.87 8.32 4.48
C LYS A 42 8.37 9.64 5.07
N GLY A 43 7.07 9.94 4.93
CA GLY A 43 6.52 11.27 5.16
C GLY A 43 6.74 12.21 3.98
N TYR A 44 6.31 13.45 4.13
CA TYR A 44 6.45 14.51 3.13
C TYR A 44 7.79 15.26 3.29
N ASN A 45 8.15 16.08 2.30
CA ASN A 45 9.39 16.85 2.31
C ASN A 45 9.50 17.86 3.47
N ASP A 46 8.36 18.25 4.05
CA ASP A 46 8.28 19.10 5.25
C ASP A 46 8.48 18.32 6.56
N GLY A 47 8.72 17.01 6.48
CA GLY A 47 8.93 16.14 7.63
C GLY A 47 7.66 15.63 8.31
N THR A 48 6.47 15.92 7.76
CA THR A 48 5.18 15.52 8.34
C THR A 48 4.62 14.23 7.72
N PHE A 49 3.64 13.62 8.39
CA PHE A 49 2.88 12.47 7.88
C PHE A 49 1.55 12.87 7.22
N LYS A 50 0.91 13.94 7.68
CA LYS A 50 -0.41 14.46 7.26
C LYS A 50 -1.55 13.46 7.46
N PRO A 51 -1.85 13.04 8.71
CA PRO A 51 -2.85 12.00 8.99
C PRO A 51 -4.27 12.32 8.53
N GLY A 52 -4.62 13.60 8.40
CA GLY A 52 -5.92 14.07 7.90
C GLY A 52 -6.03 14.15 6.38
N GLN A 53 -4.94 13.93 5.63
CA GLN A 53 -4.95 14.00 4.17
C GLN A 53 -5.47 12.70 3.58
N ASN A 54 -6.37 12.81 2.60
CA ASN A 54 -6.83 11.65 1.85
C ASN A 54 -5.67 11.02 1.05
N VAL A 55 -5.59 9.70 1.12
CA VAL A 55 -4.57 8.92 0.39
C VAL A 55 -5.05 8.69 -1.03
N ILE A 56 -4.19 8.95 -2.02
CA ILE A 56 -4.49 8.66 -3.42
C ILE A 56 -4.16 7.20 -3.78
N ILE A 57 -4.67 6.72 -4.91
CA ILE A 57 -4.46 5.33 -5.36
C ILE A 57 -2.99 4.97 -5.42
N ALA A 58 -2.14 5.82 -6.03
CA ALA A 58 -0.71 5.57 -6.15
C ALA A 58 -0.02 5.35 -4.79
N GLU A 59 -0.34 6.18 -3.80
CA GLU A 59 0.21 6.08 -2.44
C GLU A 59 -0.28 4.81 -1.74
N ALA A 60 -1.58 4.52 -1.82
CA ALA A 60 -2.17 3.32 -1.23
C ALA A 60 -1.60 2.02 -1.82
N LEU A 61 -1.38 1.98 -3.14
CA LEU A 61 -0.76 0.84 -3.81
C LEU A 61 0.67 0.64 -3.32
N LYS A 62 1.48 1.71 -3.30
CA LYS A 62 2.85 1.63 -2.80
C LYS A 62 2.90 1.07 -1.37
N ILE A 63 2.15 1.69 -0.45
CA ILE A 63 2.13 1.29 0.96
C ILE A 63 1.71 -0.17 1.10
N SER A 64 0.65 -0.60 0.39
CA SER A 64 0.13 -1.95 0.53
C SER A 64 1.09 -3.00 -0.03
N LEU A 65 1.67 -2.75 -1.21
CA LEU A 65 2.56 -3.70 -1.86
C LEU A 65 3.90 -3.83 -1.13
N GLU A 66 4.45 -2.71 -0.63
CA GLU A 66 5.67 -2.75 0.19
C GLU A 66 5.42 -3.40 1.55
N SER A 67 4.26 -3.17 2.18
CA SER A 67 3.91 -3.83 3.44
C SER A 67 3.86 -5.36 3.28
N PHE A 68 3.27 -5.86 2.19
CA PHE A 68 3.19 -7.29 1.91
C PHE A 68 4.48 -7.89 1.32
N ASN A 69 5.55 -7.10 1.20
CA ASN A 69 6.83 -7.50 0.61
C ASN A 69 6.71 -8.06 -0.82
N GLU A 70 5.78 -7.51 -1.62
CA GLU A 70 5.61 -7.92 -3.01
C GLU A 70 6.83 -7.56 -3.84
N THR A 71 7.16 -8.42 -4.80
CA THR A 71 8.27 -8.16 -5.73
C THR A 71 7.82 -7.20 -6.82
N ILE A 72 8.23 -5.93 -6.72
CA ILE A 72 7.87 -4.87 -7.65
C ILE A 72 9.01 -4.60 -8.64
N ASP A 73 8.72 -4.70 -9.93
CA ASP A 73 9.68 -4.35 -10.99
C ASP A 73 9.81 -2.82 -11.13
N GLN A 74 10.86 -2.26 -10.53
CA GLN A 74 11.16 -0.82 -10.58
C GLN A 74 11.92 -0.38 -11.83
N SER A 75 11.88 -1.15 -12.93
CA SER A 75 12.56 -0.83 -14.19
C SER A 75 12.02 0.44 -14.88
N SER A 76 10.80 0.88 -14.56
CA SER A 76 10.24 2.12 -15.10
C SER A 76 10.95 3.37 -14.55
N LYS A 77 11.32 4.30 -15.44
CA LYS A 77 12.13 5.50 -15.12
C LYS A 77 11.34 6.81 -15.11
N THR A 78 10.08 6.80 -15.52
CA THR A 78 9.32 8.02 -15.79
C THR A 78 8.59 8.54 -14.55
N THR A 79 7.88 7.66 -13.83
CA THR A 79 7.07 8.08 -12.68
C THR A 79 7.17 7.10 -11.52
N TRP A 80 7.36 7.61 -10.30
CA TRP A 80 7.62 6.79 -9.10
C TRP A 80 6.54 5.73 -8.81
N TYR A 81 5.28 5.98 -9.17
CA TYR A 81 4.17 5.08 -8.88
C TYR A 81 3.93 4.02 -9.96
N GLU A 82 4.58 4.15 -11.12
CA GLU A 82 4.31 3.32 -12.30
C GLU A 82 4.55 1.82 -12.07
N PRO A 83 5.61 1.39 -11.36
CA PRO A 83 5.79 -0.03 -11.02
C PRO A 83 4.61 -0.65 -10.27
N TYR A 84 4.02 0.09 -9.32
CA TYR A 84 2.90 -0.37 -8.50
C TYR A 84 1.60 -0.46 -9.31
N ILE A 85 1.39 0.51 -10.21
CA ILE A 85 0.27 0.49 -11.16
C ILE A 85 0.37 -0.71 -12.10
N ASN A 86 1.57 -0.95 -12.64
CA ASN A 86 1.82 -2.08 -13.53
C ASN A 86 1.57 -3.42 -12.82
N PHE A 87 1.99 -3.55 -11.55
CA PHE A 87 1.74 -4.75 -10.76
C PHE A 87 0.24 -5.06 -10.66
N VAL A 88 -0.59 -4.11 -10.22
CA VAL A 88 -2.03 -4.36 -10.06
C VAL A 88 -2.76 -4.52 -11.38
N HIS A 89 -2.27 -3.89 -12.45
CA HIS A 89 -2.80 -4.04 -13.80
C HIS A 89 -2.51 -5.43 -14.37
N ASN A 90 -1.27 -5.92 -14.22
CA ASN A 90 -0.83 -7.21 -14.74
C ASN A 90 -1.43 -8.39 -13.97
N ASN A 91 -1.77 -8.18 -12.70
CA ASN A 91 -2.44 -9.18 -11.84
C ASN A 91 -3.96 -8.99 -11.76
N SER A 92 -4.56 -8.13 -12.58
CA SER A 92 -6.02 -7.89 -12.62
C SER A 92 -6.67 -7.48 -11.28
N ILE A 93 -5.88 -6.90 -10.38
CA ILE A 93 -6.32 -6.48 -9.04
C ILE A 93 -7.09 -5.15 -9.15
N PHE A 94 -6.87 -4.31 -10.17
CA PHE A 94 -7.55 -3.00 -10.27
C PHE A 94 -7.71 -2.48 -11.71
N SER A 95 -8.21 -3.30 -12.63
CA SER A 95 -8.19 -2.96 -14.08
C SER A 95 -8.84 -1.61 -14.44
N LYS A 96 -9.91 -1.21 -13.75
CA LYS A 96 -10.61 0.08 -14.00
C LYS A 96 -9.92 1.30 -13.38
N TYR A 97 -9.21 1.12 -12.27
CA TYR A 97 -8.68 2.24 -11.46
C TYR A 97 -7.16 2.41 -11.57
N ALA A 98 -6.46 1.42 -12.12
CA ALA A 98 -5.04 1.52 -12.49
C ALA A 98 -4.74 2.69 -13.46
N LEU A 99 -5.76 3.29 -14.07
CA LEU A 99 -5.63 4.45 -14.97
C LEU A 99 -5.77 5.81 -14.26
N LEU A 100 -6.03 5.85 -12.95
CA LEU A 100 -6.29 7.09 -12.20
C LEU A 100 -5.39 7.19 -10.94
N PRO A 101 -4.05 7.30 -11.08
CA PRO A 101 -3.11 7.24 -9.96
C PRO A 101 -3.32 8.32 -8.90
N THR A 102 -3.86 9.48 -9.28
CA THR A 102 -4.11 10.63 -8.40
C THR A 102 -5.53 10.68 -7.81
N LYS A 103 -6.41 9.75 -8.18
CA LYS A 103 -7.75 9.65 -7.59
C LYS A 103 -7.62 9.23 -6.12
N GLU A 104 -8.49 9.77 -5.27
CA GLU A 104 -8.61 9.33 -3.89
C GLU A 104 -9.02 7.84 -3.79
N MET A 105 -8.34 7.12 -2.91
CA MET A 105 -8.63 5.72 -2.62
C MET A 105 -9.81 5.63 -1.64
N THR A 106 -10.89 4.96 -2.05
CA THR A 106 -12.02 4.68 -1.15
C THR A 106 -11.70 3.50 -0.22
N ARG A 107 -12.44 3.41 0.89
CA ARG A 107 -12.33 2.29 1.83
C ARG A 107 -12.64 0.94 1.18
N GLY A 108 -13.59 0.90 0.25
CA GLY A 108 -13.96 -0.33 -0.48
C GLY A 108 -12.86 -0.80 -1.42
N GLU A 109 -12.22 0.13 -2.13
CA GLU A 109 -11.06 -0.17 -2.98
C GLU A 109 -9.87 -0.65 -2.12
N MET A 110 -9.55 0.04 -1.03
CA MET A 110 -8.49 -0.41 -0.12
C MET A 110 -8.75 -1.81 0.46
N ALA A 111 -9.99 -2.10 0.89
CA ALA A 111 -10.36 -3.42 1.40
C ALA A 111 -10.21 -4.51 0.33
N TYR A 112 -10.61 -4.23 -0.91
CA TYR A 112 -10.46 -5.17 -2.02
C TYR A 112 -8.98 -5.45 -2.32
N LEU A 113 -8.13 -4.42 -2.35
CA LEU A 113 -6.68 -4.59 -2.53
C LEU A 113 -6.10 -5.54 -1.48
N ILE A 114 -6.34 -5.24 -0.20
CA ILE A 114 -5.81 -6.02 0.92
C ILE A 114 -6.33 -7.46 0.87
N HIS A 115 -7.61 -7.65 0.54
CA HIS A 115 -8.17 -8.99 0.39
C HIS A 115 -7.43 -9.82 -0.69
N GLN A 116 -7.11 -9.23 -1.84
CA GLN A 116 -6.34 -9.94 -2.88
C GLN A 116 -4.93 -10.28 -2.41
N LEU A 117 -4.23 -9.35 -1.74
CA LEU A 117 -2.90 -9.60 -1.17
C LEU A 117 -2.94 -10.71 -0.09
N LEU A 118 -3.96 -10.73 0.75
CA LEU A 118 -4.17 -11.78 1.75
C LEU A 118 -4.39 -13.16 1.10
N LEU A 119 -5.25 -13.24 0.08
CA LEU A 119 -5.47 -14.50 -0.64
C LEU A 119 -4.17 -15.05 -1.26
N GLN A 120 -3.29 -14.18 -1.75
CA GLN A 120 -1.99 -14.60 -2.27
C GLN A 120 -1.07 -15.08 -1.15
N LYS A 121 -0.96 -14.33 -0.03
CA LYS A 121 -0.16 -14.71 1.14
C LYS A 121 -0.59 -16.07 1.72
N GLU A 122 -1.90 -16.36 1.68
CA GLU A 122 -2.47 -17.65 2.08
C GLU A 122 -2.31 -18.77 1.01
N GLY A 123 -1.70 -18.46 -0.15
CA GLY A 123 -1.49 -19.39 -1.24
C GLY A 123 -2.76 -19.77 -2.02
N LYS A 124 -3.88 -19.06 -1.80
CA LYS A 124 -5.17 -19.31 -2.47
C LYS A 124 -5.18 -18.79 -3.91
N ILE A 125 -4.42 -17.74 -4.18
CA ILE A 125 -4.18 -17.21 -5.53
C ILE A 125 -2.68 -17.03 -5.75
N GLN A 126 -2.27 -16.81 -7.00
CA GLN A 126 -0.89 -16.53 -7.36
C GLN A 126 -0.87 -15.34 -8.32
N PHE A 127 -0.06 -14.34 -8.01
CA PHE A 127 0.23 -13.23 -8.90
C PHE A 127 1.33 -13.64 -9.86
N THR A 128 0.95 -13.90 -11.10
CA THR A 128 1.87 -14.36 -12.13
C THR A 128 2.49 -13.22 -12.94
N GLY A 129 1.99 -11.98 -12.77
CA GLY A 129 2.42 -10.82 -13.56
C GLY A 129 2.12 -10.94 -15.06
N ILE A 130 1.43 -12.00 -15.49
CA ILE A 130 1.05 -12.24 -16.88
C ILE A 130 -0.44 -11.97 -17.01
N ARG A 131 -0.78 -10.95 -17.79
CA ARG A 131 -2.16 -10.69 -18.20
C ARG A 131 -2.62 -11.89 -19.02
N ASN A 132 -3.55 -12.69 -18.49
CA ASN A 132 -4.13 -13.79 -19.25
C ASN A 132 -5.09 -13.17 -20.28
N VAL A 133 -4.60 -12.92 -21.50
CA VAL A 133 -5.33 -12.24 -22.60
C VAL A 133 -6.56 -13.04 -23.09
N LYS A 134 -6.84 -14.20 -22.49
CA LYS A 134 -7.97 -15.06 -22.82
C LYS A 134 -9.31 -14.66 -22.21
N SER A 135 -9.41 -13.57 -21.45
CA SER A 135 -10.67 -13.10 -20.85
C SER A 135 -11.21 -11.79 -21.44
N LEU A 136 -11.00 -11.56 -22.74
CA LEU A 136 -11.78 -10.59 -23.52
C LEU A 136 -12.96 -11.29 -24.20
#